data_AF-A0A7J8YDP2-F1
#
_entry.id   AF-A0A7J8YDP2-F1
#
_cell.length_a   1.000
_cell.length_b   1.000
_cell.length_c   1.000
_cell.angle_alpha   90.00
_cell.angle_beta   90.00
_cell.angle_gamma   90.00
#
_symmetry.space_group_name_H-M   'P 1'
#
loop_
_entity.id
_entity.type
_entity.pdbx_description
1 polymer ?
#
loop_
_entity_poly.entity_id
_entity_poly.type
_entity_poly.pdbx_seq_one_letter_code
_entity_poly.pdbx_strand_id
1 'polypeptide(L)'
;MIQGVDVIEGSAIMDKKSNSKVSQLISVTQGEPTLVSPAEETPKDLYFLSNLDQNIAVIVRTIYCFKSDEKGNDDAGEVIKDALRKVLVHYYPLAGRLTISSEGKLIVDCTGEGALFVKAEANCTMEEIGDIT
;
A
#
# COMPACT_ATOMS: atom_id res chain seq x y z
N MET A 1 10.68 15.44 15.64
CA MET A 1 9.99 16.66 15.14
C MET A 1 9.52 16.32 13.74
N ILE A 2 8.33 15.72 13.64
CA ILE A 2 7.71 15.41 12.34
C ILE A 2 6.92 16.65 11.93
N GLN A 3 7.35 17.26 10.85
CA GLN A 3 6.79 18.47 10.28
C GLN A 3 6.24 18.10 8.90
N GLY A 4 4.98 18.46 8.66
CA GLY A 4 4.33 18.39 7.34
C GLY A 4 3.47 17.16 7.13
N VAL A 5 2.17 17.28 7.41
CA VAL A 5 1.14 16.44 6.79
C VAL A 5 0.77 17.12 5.49
N ASP A 6 1.32 16.66 4.37
CA ASP A 6 0.84 17.06 3.06
C ASP A 6 -0.33 16.15 2.71
N VAL A 7 -1.55 16.72 2.73
CA VAL A 7 -2.72 16.11 2.10
C VAL A 7 -2.48 16.12 0.60
N ILE A 8 -2.15 14.97 0.02
CA ILE A 8 -2.00 14.82 -1.42
C ILE A 8 -3.41 14.63 -2.01
N GLU A 9 -4.06 15.73 -2.39
CA GLU A 9 -5.24 15.69 -3.27
C GLU A 9 -4.80 15.32 -4.68
N GLY A 10 -4.98 14.05 -5.05
CA GLY A 10 -4.85 13.60 -6.43
C GLY A 10 -6.14 13.85 -7.20
N SER A 11 -6.07 14.63 -8.28
CA SER A 11 -7.20 14.86 -9.20
C SER A 11 -6.84 14.33 -10.59
N ALA A 12 -7.68 13.46 -11.15
CA ALA A 12 -7.55 12.95 -12.51
C ALA A 12 -8.83 13.26 -13.30
N ILE A 13 -8.66 13.82 -14.50
CA ILE A 13 -9.74 14.09 -15.45
C ILE A 13 -9.71 12.99 -16.52
N MET A 14 -10.80 12.23 -16.67
CA MET A 14 -10.96 11.27 -17.77
C MET A 14 -12.05 11.72 -18.73
N ASP A 15 -11.72 11.79 -20.02
CA ASP A 15 -12.63 12.19 -21.09
C ASP A 15 -13.51 11.02 -21.53
N LYS A 16 -14.84 11.13 -21.31
CA LYS A 16 -15.82 10.17 -21.85
C LYS A 16 -16.13 10.51 -23.32
N LYS A 17 -15.98 9.52 -24.21
CA LYS A 17 -16.40 9.64 -25.62
C LYS A 17 -17.95 9.57 -25.71
N SER A 18 -18.51 10.62 -26.34
CA SER A 18 -19.87 10.78 -26.88
C SER A 18 -20.98 11.41 -26.01
N ASN A 19 -21.33 12.62 -26.46
CA ASN A 19 -22.55 13.44 -26.37
C ASN A 19 -23.32 13.54 -25.04
N SER A 20 -23.16 14.70 -24.39
CA SER A 20 -23.85 15.18 -23.18
C SER A 20 -23.57 14.36 -21.92
N LYS A 21 -22.48 14.68 -21.21
CA LYS A 21 -22.35 14.47 -19.76
C LYS A 21 -21.12 15.21 -19.23
N VAL A 22 -21.34 15.99 -18.18
CA VAL A 22 -20.31 16.66 -17.38
C VAL A 22 -19.19 15.66 -17.06
N SER A 23 -17.94 16.01 -17.34
CA SER A 23 -16.77 15.27 -16.88
C SER A 23 -16.78 15.30 -15.35
N GLN A 24 -17.15 14.18 -14.72
CA GLN A 24 -17.10 14.06 -13.28
C GLN A 24 -15.64 13.99 -12.86
N LEU A 25 -15.22 14.91 -12.00
CA LEU A 25 -13.91 14.91 -11.39
C LEU A 25 -13.81 13.70 -10.46
N ILE A 26 -12.84 12.81 -10.70
CA ILE A 26 -12.54 11.73 -9.76
C ILE A 26 -11.71 12.33 -8.63
N SER A 27 -12.23 12.22 -7.41
CA SER A 27 -11.55 12.59 -6.18
C SER A 27 -11.35 11.37 -5.31
N VAL A 28 -10.15 11.23 -4.75
CA VAL A 28 -9.81 10.19 -3.77
C VAL A 28 -9.52 10.85 -2.44
N THR A 29 -10.27 10.48 -1.41
CA THR A 29 -10.03 10.90 -0.02
C THR A 29 -9.24 9.81 0.68
N GLN A 30 -7.99 10.13 1.05
CA GLN A 30 -7.13 9.21 1.80
C GLN A 30 -7.35 9.39 3.30
N GLY A 31 -7.43 8.29 4.03
CA GLY A 31 -7.34 8.28 5.48
C GLY A 31 -5.91 8.41 5.97
N GLU A 32 -5.74 8.48 7.29
CA GLU A 32 -4.43 8.56 7.92
C GLU A 32 -3.59 7.30 7.62
N PRO A 33 -2.32 7.46 7.20
CA PRO A 33 -1.41 6.33 7.06
C PRO A 33 -1.13 5.68 8.42
N THR A 34 -1.20 4.35 8.46
CA THR A 34 -0.94 3.58 9.68
C THR A 34 0.08 2.49 9.42
N LEU A 35 0.92 2.21 10.41
CA LEU A 35 1.79 1.03 10.39
C LEU A 35 1.03 -0.18 10.92
N VAL A 36 1.03 -1.25 10.13
CA VAL A 36 0.43 -2.53 10.47
C VAL A 36 1.54 -3.47 10.90
N SER A 37 1.69 -3.63 12.22
CA SER A 37 2.65 -4.55 12.80
C SER A 37 2.22 -6.02 12.66
N PRO A 38 3.16 -6.98 12.70
CA PRO A 38 2.83 -8.41 12.77
C PRO A 38 1.85 -8.72 13.92
N ALA A 39 1.03 -9.76 13.74
CA ALA A 39 0.06 -10.18 14.75
C ALA A 39 0.72 -10.75 16.02
N GLU A 40 1.91 -11.30 15.88
CA GLU A 40 2.71 -11.95 16.92
C GLU A 40 4.14 -11.41 16.90
N GLU A 41 4.91 -11.63 17.97
CA GLU A 41 6.32 -11.21 17.98
C GLU A 41 7.14 -11.99 16.95
N THR A 42 7.97 -11.28 16.19
CA THR A 42 8.85 -11.82 15.16
C THR A 42 10.32 -11.63 15.56
N PRO A 43 11.25 -12.40 14.97
CA PRO A 43 12.68 -12.15 15.15
C PRO A 43 13.05 -10.70 14.84
N LYS A 44 13.90 -10.10 15.68
CA LYS A 44 14.43 -8.74 15.55
C LYS A 44 15.91 -8.80 15.18
N ASP A 45 16.17 -9.34 14.00
CA ASP A 45 17.50 -9.58 13.47
C ASP A 45 17.78 -8.77 12.19
N LEU A 46 18.99 -8.92 11.66
CA LEU A 46 19.34 -8.40 10.36
C LEU A 46 19.14 -9.50 9.32
N TYR A 47 18.23 -9.27 8.38
CA TYR A 47 17.98 -10.17 7.27
C TYR A 47 18.87 -9.81 6.08
N PHE A 48 19.79 -10.71 5.73
CA PHE A 48 20.74 -10.52 4.64
C PHE A 48 20.11 -10.88 3.30
N LEU A 49 20.11 -9.92 2.38
CA LEU A 49 19.61 -10.12 1.03
C LEU A 49 20.63 -10.84 0.15
N SER A 50 20.17 -11.57 -0.87
CA SER A 50 21.05 -12.28 -1.78
C SER A 50 21.84 -11.33 -2.68
N ASN A 51 22.88 -11.84 -3.35
CA ASN A 51 23.64 -11.05 -4.33
C ASN A 51 22.77 -10.54 -5.50
N LEU A 52 21.70 -11.24 -5.86
CA LEU A 52 20.78 -10.79 -6.90
C LEU A 52 20.03 -9.53 -6.45
N ASP A 53 19.54 -9.55 -5.21
CA ASP A 53 18.80 -8.43 -4.61
C ASP A 53 19.66 -7.17 -4.45
N GLN A 54 20.98 -7.30 -4.32
CA GLN A 54 21.91 -6.15 -4.28
C GLN A 54 21.92 -5.31 -5.56
N ASN A 55 21.48 -5.89 -6.69
CA ASN A 55 21.54 -5.24 -8.00
C ASN A 55 20.16 -4.72 -8.48
N ILE A 56 19.08 -5.06 -7.78
CA ILE A 56 17.70 -4.80 -8.22
C ILE A 56 16.91 -4.20 -7.06
N ALA A 57 16.98 -2.88 -6.91
CA ALA A 57 16.14 -2.12 -6.01
C ALA A 57 15.05 -1.38 -6.81
N VAL A 58 14.07 -2.12 -7.33
CA VAL A 58 12.93 -1.57 -8.06
C VAL A 58 11.68 -1.66 -7.20
N ILE A 59 11.00 -0.52 -7.02
CA ILE A 59 9.69 -0.50 -6.36
C ILE A 59 8.65 -1.02 -7.36
N VAL A 60 8.19 -2.25 -7.13
CA VAL A 60 7.10 -2.85 -7.91
C VAL A 60 5.76 -2.35 -7.37
N ARG A 61 4.92 -1.81 -8.25
CA ARG A 61 3.56 -1.35 -7.93
C ARG A 61 2.56 -2.24 -8.68
N THR A 62 1.57 -2.76 -7.97
CA THR A 62 0.52 -3.61 -8.53
C THR A 62 -0.85 -3.10 -8.07
N ILE A 63 -1.86 -3.27 -8.93
CA ILE A 63 -3.24 -2.89 -8.64
C ILE A 63 -4.09 -4.16 -8.80
N TYR A 64 -4.91 -4.44 -7.79
CA TYR A 64 -5.86 -5.55 -7.80
C TYR A 64 -7.27 -4.99 -7.61
N CYS A 65 -8.17 -5.32 -8.54
CA CYS A 65 -9.55 -4.89 -8.48
C CYS A 65 -10.46 -6.06 -8.12
N PHE A 66 -11.27 -5.84 -7.09
CA PHE A 66 -12.25 -6.80 -6.60
C PHE A 66 -13.64 -6.21 -6.80
N LYS A 67 -14.51 -6.93 -7.50
CA LYS A 67 -15.91 -6.54 -7.67
C LYS A 67 -16.73 -7.07 -6.49
N SER A 68 -17.61 -6.25 -5.95
CA SER A 68 -18.64 -6.65 -4.99
C SER A 68 -20.01 -6.50 -5.61
N ASP A 69 -20.86 -7.51 -5.48
CA ASP A 69 -22.26 -7.46 -5.92
C ASP A 69 -23.18 -6.83 -4.84
N GLU A 70 -22.67 -6.65 -3.62
CA GLU A 70 -23.38 -6.01 -2.51
C GLU A 70 -22.78 -4.65 -2.14
N LYS A 71 -23.64 -3.68 -1.80
CA LYS A 71 -23.22 -2.43 -1.13
C LYS A 71 -22.90 -2.76 0.34
N GLY A 72 -21.61 -2.93 0.66
CA GLY A 72 -21.22 -3.27 2.03
C GLY A 72 -19.74 -3.56 2.26
N ASN A 73 -18.84 -2.99 1.45
CA ASN A 73 -17.40 -3.23 1.59
C ASN A 73 -16.73 -2.38 2.69
N ASP A 74 -17.51 -1.92 3.66
CA ASP A 74 -17.07 -0.96 4.67
C ASP A 74 -15.97 -1.55 5.57
N ASP A 75 -15.96 -2.88 5.72
CA ASP A 75 -15.04 -3.66 6.54
C ASP A 75 -13.82 -4.20 5.77
N ALA A 76 -13.76 -4.16 4.44
CA ALA A 76 -12.62 -4.72 3.69
C ALA A 76 -11.29 -4.10 4.07
N GLY A 77 -11.27 -2.82 4.42
CA GLY A 77 -10.07 -2.18 4.95
C GLY A 77 -9.55 -2.90 6.20
N GLU A 78 -10.44 -3.26 7.12
CA GLU A 78 -10.09 -3.97 8.36
C GLU A 78 -9.75 -5.44 8.08
N VAL A 79 -10.46 -6.10 7.17
CA VAL A 79 -10.15 -7.48 6.75
C VAL A 79 -8.75 -7.56 6.13
N ILE A 80 -8.40 -6.65 5.22
CA ILE A 80 -7.08 -6.60 4.59
C ILE A 80 -6.02 -6.26 5.64
N LYS A 81 -6.30 -5.32 6.55
CA LYS A 81 -5.39 -4.94 7.63
C LYS A 81 -5.09 -6.13 8.55
N ASP A 82 -6.11 -6.88 8.98
CA ASP A 82 -5.94 -8.08 9.81
C ASP A 82 -5.20 -9.21 9.06
N ALA A 83 -5.51 -9.42 7.78
CA ALA A 83 -4.78 -10.38 6.95
C ALA A 83 -3.30 -10.00 6.82
N LEU A 84 -3.00 -8.71 6.66
CA LEU A 84 -1.63 -8.19 6.61
C LEU A 84 -0.90 -8.44 7.94
N ARG A 85 -1.53 -8.21 9.10
CA ARG A 85 -0.94 -8.53 10.41
C ARG A 85 -0.52 -10.00 10.49
N LYS A 86 -1.39 -10.91 10.07
CA LYS A 86 -1.16 -12.37 10.13
C LYS A 86 -0.05 -12.81 9.19
N VAL A 87 -0.07 -12.36 7.93
CA VAL A 87 0.95 -12.76 6.94
C VAL A 87 2.34 -12.21 7.30
N LEU A 88 2.41 -11.03 7.92
CA LEU A 88 3.68 -10.45 8.38
C LEU A 88 4.37 -11.27 9.47
N VAL A 89 3.69 -12.20 10.16
CA VAL A 89 4.36 -13.15 11.06
C VAL A 89 5.28 -14.09 10.27
N HIS A 90 4.80 -14.58 9.13
CA HIS A 90 5.55 -15.50 8.27
C HIS A 90 6.54 -14.78 7.35
N TYR A 91 6.21 -13.55 6.95
CA TYR A 91 7.03 -12.69 6.08
C TYR A 91 7.59 -11.50 6.84
N TYR A 92 8.11 -11.75 8.04
CA TYR A 92 8.55 -10.72 8.98
C TYR A 92 9.56 -9.70 8.45
N PRO A 93 10.46 -9.99 7.48
CA PRO A 93 11.32 -8.95 6.92
C PRO A 93 10.53 -7.81 6.26
N LEU A 94 9.32 -8.06 5.75
CA LEU A 94 8.48 -7.03 5.16
C LEU A 94 7.95 -6.01 6.17
N ALA A 95 8.03 -6.31 7.48
CA ALA A 95 7.72 -5.38 8.56
C ALA A 95 8.94 -4.56 9.04
N GLY A 96 10.12 -4.77 8.44
CA GLY A 96 11.37 -4.11 8.77
C GLY A 96 11.67 -2.84 7.96
N ARG A 97 12.93 -2.43 7.95
CA ARG A 97 13.44 -1.28 7.17
C ARG A 97 14.66 -1.67 6.38
N LEU A 98 14.73 -1.23 5.12
CA LEU A 98 15.95 -1.36 4.34
C LEU A 98 17.05 -0.48 4.93
N THR A 99 18.25 -1.02 5.07
CA THR A 99 19.44 -0.31 5.52
C THR A 99 20.70 -0.86 4.86
N ILE A 100 21.84 -0.23 5.08
CA ILE A 100 23.14 -0.63 4.54
C ILE A 100 24.03 -1.14 5.69
N SER A 101 24.57 -2.35 5.53
CA SER A 101 25.49 -2.96 6.50
C SER A 101 26.86 -2.26 6.53
N SER A 102 27.69 -2.59 7.52
CA SER A 102 29.09 -2.12 7.61
C SER A 102 29.94 -2.47 6.37
N GLU A 103 29.58 -3.54 5.66
CA GLU A 103 30.23 -4.02 4.45
C GLU A 103 29.64 -3.40 3.17
N GLY A 104 28.72 -2.44 3.30
CA GLY A 104 28.10 -1.75 2.17
C GLY A 104 27.03 -2.57 1.45
N LYS A 105 26.43 -3.57 2.12
CA LYS A 105 25.38 -4.42 1.54
C LYS A 105 23.99 -3.95 1.95
N LEU A 106 23.04 -3.99 1.01
CA LEU A 106 21.63 -3.79 1.29
C LEU A 106 21.10 -4.95 2.13
N ILE A 107 20.54 -4.65 3.29
CA ILE A 107 19.95 -5.60 4.24
C ILE A 107 18.61 -5.06 4.74
N VAL A 108 17.85 -5.91 5.43
CA VAL A 108 16.65 -5.48 6.14
C VAL A 108 16.94 -5.54 7.64
N ASP A 109 16.74 -4.43 8.34
CA ASP A 109 16.63 -4.38 9.79
C ASP A 109 15.20 -4.77 10.19
N CYS A 110 15.02 -5.97 10.74
CA CYS A 110 13.72 -6.53 11.06
C CYS A 110 13.15 -5.97 12.38
N THR A 111 12.80 -4.69 12.38
CA THR A 111 12.31 -3.98 13.59
C THR A 111 10.93 -4.46 14.08
N GLY A 112 10.13 -5.06 13.19
CA GLY A 112 8.75 -5.45 13.47
C GLY A 112 7.78 -4.25 13.58
N GLU A 113 8.21 -3.04 13.24
CA GLU A 113 7.38 -1.83 13.28
C GLU A 113 6.16 -1.91 12.36
N GLY A 114 6.25 -2.72 11.30
CA GLY A 114 5.13 -3.00 10.41
C GLY A 114 5.23 -2.35 9.04
N ALA A 115 4.24 -2.69 8.21
CA ALA A 115 4.09 -2.19 6.84
C ALA A 115 3.10 -1.02 6.79
N LEU A 116 3.33 -0.07 5.88
CA LEU A 116 2.44 1.08 5.68
C LEU A 116 1.12 0.64 5.05
N PHE A 117 0.01 1.09 5.64
CA PHE A 117 -1.34 0.86 5.16
C PHE A 117 -2.13 2.17 5.13
N VAL A 118 -2.82 2.42 4.03
CA VAL A 118 -3.68 3.60 3.83
C VAL A 118 -5.02 3.11 3.29
N LYS A 119 -6.11 3.43 4.00
CA LYS A 119 -7.48 3.28 3.48
C LYS A 119 -7.84 4.54 2.70
N ALA A 120 -8.50 4.40 1.57
CA ALA A 120 -8.97 5.53 0.77
C ALA A 120 -10.35 5.25 0.18
N GLU A 121 -11.11 6.31 -0.05
CA GLU A 121 -12.43 6.25 -0.68
C GLU A 121 -12.45 7.16 -1.91
N ALA A 122 -13.06 6.70 -2.99
CA ALA A 122 -13.20 7.45 -4.23
C ALA A 122 -14.67 7.79 -4.50
N ASN A 123 -14.94 8.95 -5.09
CA ASN A 123 -16.29 9.39 -5.45
C ASN A 123 -16.81 8.77 -6.78
N CYS A 124 -16.28 7.62 -7.19
CA CYS A 124 -16.60 6.95 -8.45
C CYS A 124 -16.74 5.43 -8.26
N THR A 125 -17.40 4.76 -9.21
CA THR A 125 -17.45 3.29 -9.22
C THR A 125 -16.24 2.70 -9.93
N MET A 126 -15.98 1.39 -9.70
CA MET A 126 -14.89 0.69 -10.37
C MET A 126 -15.05 0.70 -11.91
N GLU A 127 -16.29 0.66 -12.42
CA GLU A 127 -16.58 0.76 -13.86
C GLU A 127 -16.25 2.14 -14.44
N GLU A 128 -16.29 3.19 -13.63
CA GLU A 128 -15.96 4.56 -14.07
C GLU A 128 -14.46 4.81 -14.13
N ILE A 129 -13.66 4.03 -13.39
CA ILE A 129 -12.19 4.06 -13.44
C ILE A 129 -11.68 3.58 -14.82
N GLY A 130 -12.45 2.73 -15.51
CA GLY A 130 -12.11 2.21 -16.83
C GLY A 130 -11.20 0.98 -16.80
N ASP A 131 -10.59 0.65 -17.93
CA ASP A 131 -9.66 -0.47 -18.03
C ASP A 131 -8.29 -0.06 -17.48
N ILE A 132 -7.82 -0.77 -16.46
CA ILE A 132 -6.52 -0.55 -15.80
C ILE A 132 -5.47 -1.59 -16.21
N THR A 133 -5.72 -2.32 -17.31
CA THR A 133 -4.78 -3.28 -17.90
C THR A 133 -3.89 -2.68 -18.99
#